data_AF-A0A923QJN2-F1
#
_entry.id   AF-A0A923QJN2-F1
#
_cell.length_a   1.000
_cell.length_b   1.000
_cell.length_c   1.000
_cell.angle_alpha   90.00
_cell.angle_beta   90.00
_cell.angle_gamma   90.00
#
_symmetry.space_group_name_H-M   'P 1'
#
loop_
_entity.id
_entity.type
_entity.pdbx_description
1 polymer ?
#
loop_
_entity_poly.entity_id
_entity_poly.type
_entity_poly.pdbx_seq_one_letter_code
_entity_poly.pdbx_strand_id
1 'polypeptide(L)'
;MAEGNLEAPTRHPIDWKNPEYYNEDKSLNELERIFDICHGCRRCVSLCGSFPTLFDLVDATESGEVEGVDKKDYWKVVDQCYLCDLCYMTKCPYVPPHPWNVDFPHTMLQAKAIKFKKGGVTGGEKFLSSTDVHGQFAGIPIVTQVANAVNKTKPARAVMESLIGVDKDAWLPDLATKKFRHGTPKSKDFAIKDGVKTPGKVAIYATCYVNYNEPGIGLDLLKLLDHNEVPYVLVDKESCCGMPKLEL
;
A
#
# COMPACT_ATOMS: atom_id res chain seq x y z
N MET A 1 -9.82 -30.32 -11.08
CA MET A 1 -9.03 -29.63 -10.05
C MET A 1 -9.99 -28.68 -9.32
N ALA A 2 -9.90 -28.57 -8.00
CA ALA A 2 -10.75 -27.66 -7.23
C ALA A 2 -10.26 -26.21 -7.39
N GLU A 3 -11.16 -25.23 -7.30
CA GLU A 3 -10.79 -23.80 -7.31
C GLU A 3 -10.07 -23.45 -5.99
N GLY A 4 -8.86 -22.87 -6.07
CA GLY A 4 -8.02 -22.59 -4.91
C GLY A 4 -8.52 -21.46 -4.00
N ASN A 5 -9.42 -20.60 -4.48
CA ASN A 5 -9.98 -19.48 -3.71
C ASN A 5 -11.17 -19.85 -2.81
N LEU A 6 -11.56 -21.14 -2.77
CA LEU A 6 -12.69 -21.60 -1.94
C LEU A 6 -12.26 -21.92 -0.50
N GLU A 7 -10.97 -22.04 -0.25
CA GLU A 7 -10.38 -22.36 1.05
C GLU A 7 -9.46 -21.24 1.54
N ALA A 8 -8.94 -21.39 2.75
CA ALA A 8 -7.92 -20.48 3.25
C ALA A 8 -6.68 -20.53 2.35
N PRO A 9 -6.22 -19.39 1.80
CA PRO A 9 -5.12 -19.37 0.85
C PRO A 9 -3.79 -19.76 1.50
N THR A 10 -2.96 -20.49 0.75
CA THR A 10 -1.60 -20.87 1.20
C THR A 10 -0.59 -19.80 0.80
N ARG A 11 -0.02 -19.06 1.76
CA ARG A 11 1.05 -18.10 1.48
C ARG A 11 2.43 -18.75 1.51
N HIS A 12 3.18 -18.63 0.42
CA HIS A 12 4.60 -18.99 0.39
C HIS A 12 5.47 -17.82 0.91
N PRO A 13 6.49 -18.09 1.74
CA PRO A 13 7.45 -17.06 2.13
C PRO A 13 8.13 -16.43 0.91
N ILE A 14 8.35 -15.11 0.96
CA ILE A 14 9.11 -14.40 -0.07
C ILE A 14 10.58 -14.82 0.02
N ASP A 15 11.12 -15.38 -1.07
CA ASP A 15 12.49 -15.90 -1.13
C ASP A 15 13.52 -14.81 -1.47
N TRP A 16 13.41 -13.64 -0.85
CA TRP A 16 14.21 -12.44 -1.18
C TRP A 16 15.72 -12.58 -0.93
N LYS A 17 16.14 -13.62 -0.20
CA LYS A 17 17.54 -13.93 0.08
C LYS A 17 18.20 -14.76 -1.02
N ASN A 18 17.39 -15.39 -1.87
CA ASN A 18 17.90 -16.13 -3.01
C ASN A 18 18.39 -15.15 -4.08
N PRO A 19 19.63 -15.32 -4.60
CA PRO A 19 20.15 -14.47 -5.67
C PRO A 19 19.22 -14.40 -6.89
N GLU A 20 18.51 -15.50 -7.19
CA GLU A 20 17.57 -15.60 -8.31
C GLU A 20 16.31 -14.76 -8.12
N TYR A 21 16.00 -14.33 -6.90
CA TYR A 21 14.86 -13.43 -6.64
C TYR A 21 14.98 -12.13 -7.44
N TYR A 22 16.20 -11.64 -7.68
CA TYR A 22 16.46 -10.41 -8.44
C TYR A 22 16.79 -10.65 -9.92
N ASN A 23 16.56 -11.86 -10.43
CA ASN A 23 16.77 -12.18 -11.84
C ASN A 23 15.59 -11.67 -12.67
N GLU A 24 15.82 -10.62 -13.47
CA GLU A 24 14.78 -9.99 -14.27
C GLU A 24 14.20 -10.92 -15.33
N ASP A 25 15.02 -11.71 -16.03
CA ASP A 25 14.52 -12.61 -17.07
C ASP A 25 13.57 -13.66 -16.48
N LYS A 26 13.91 -14.20 -15.31
CA LYS A 26 13.01 -15.13 -14.58
C LYS A 26 11.74 -14.44 -14.13
N SER A 27 11.83 -13.21 -13.64
CA SER A 27 10.65 -12.43 -13.23
C SER A 27 9.75 -12.11 -14.43
N LEU A 28 10.31 -11.71 -15.57
CA LEU A 28 9.55 -11.44 -16.81
C LEU A 28 8.88 -12.70 -17.36
N ASN A 29 9.54 -13.86 -17.29
CA ASN A 29 8.93 -15.13 -17.68
C ASN A 29 7.76 -15.52 -16.77
N GLU A 30 7.86 -15.27 -15.47
CA GLU A 30 6.77 -15.52 -14.53
C GLU A 30 5.62 -14.51 -14.68
N LEU A 31 5.94 -13.25 -14.97
CA LEU A 31 4.95 -12.22 -15.33
C LEU A 31 4.16 -12.65 -16.56
N GLU A 32 4.83 -13.05 -17.64
CA GLU A 32 4.22 -13.53 -18.88
C GLU A 32 3.27 -14.71 -18.61
N ARG A 33 3.74 -15.72 -17.86
CA ARG A 33 2.92 -16.88 -17.48
C ARG A 33 1.66 -16.49 -16.70
N ILE A 34 1.80 -15.61 -15.70
CA ILE A 34 0.64 -15.18 -14.89
C ILE A 34 -0.29 -14.30 -15.72
N PHE A 35 0.23 -13.43 -16.57
CA PHE A 35 -0.54 -12.55 -17.44
C PHE A 35 -1.36 -13.34 -18.45
N ASP A 36 -0.79 -14.39 -19.03
CA ASP A 36 -1.49 -15.32 -19.92
C ASP A 36 -2.69 -15.99 -19.22
N ILE A 37 -2.47 -16.53 -18.02
CA ILE A 37 -3.54 -17.13 -17.20
C ILE A 37 -4.60 -16.08 -16.82
N CYS A 38 -4.17 -14.86 -16.48
CA CYS A 38 -5.07 -13.77 -16.13
C CYS A 38 -5.91 -13.31 -17.32
N HIS A 39 -5.31 -13.22 -18.51
CA HIS A 39 -5.98 -12.91 -19.76
C HIS A 39 -7.03 -13.97 -20.10
N GLY A 40 -6.72 -15.26 -19.89
CA GLY A 40 -7.66 -16.35 -20.15
C GLY A 40 -8.94 -16.32 -19.30
N CYS A 41 -8.89 -15.83 -18.05
CA CYS A 41 -10.06 -15.84 -17.17
C CYS A 41 -10.72 -14.48 -16.92
N ARG A 42 -9.96 -13.37 -17.01
CA ARG A 42 -10.36 -11.97 -16.75
C ARG A 42 -11.19 -11.70 -15.47
N ARG A 43 -11.28 -12.65 -14.53
CA ARG A 43 -12.13 -12.57 -13.32
C ARG A 43 -11.80 -11.38 -12.40
N CYS A 44 -10.57 -10.89 -12.44
CA CYS A 44 -10.06 -9.87 -11.55
C CYS A 44 -10.22 -8.43 -12.08
N VAL A 45 -10.81 -8.25 -13.28
CA VAL A 45 -10.89 -6.94 -13.99
C VAL A 45 -11.43 -5.79 -13.12
N SER A 46 -12.36 -6.07 -12.21
CA SER A 46 -13.02 -5.06 -11.38
C SER A 46 -12.30 -4.77 -10.05
N LEU A 47 -11.16 -5.41 -9.78
CA LEU A 47 -10.48 -5.28 -8.48
C LEU A 47 -9.53 -4.09 -8.41
N CYS A 48 -8.73 -3.87 -9.45
CA CYS A 48 -7.69 -2.84 -9.48
C CYS A 48 -7.27 -2.50 -10.91
N GLY A 49 -6.48 -1.42 -11.07
CA GLY A 49 -6.00 -0.94 -12.37
C GLY A 49 -5.08 -1.90 -13.13
N SER A 50 -4.40 -2.84 -12.45
CA SER A 50 -3.49 -3.77 -13.13
C SER A 50 -4.18 -4.63 -14.19
N PHE A 51 -5.40 -5.08 -13.92
CA PHE A 51 -6.08 -6.02 -14.83
C PHE A 51 -6.62 -5.33 -16.09
N PRO A 52 -7.35 -4.19 -16.02
CA PRO A 52 -7.69 -3.42 -17.21
C PRO A 52 -6.44 -3.04 -18.02
N THR A 53 -5.37 -2.54 -17.38
CA THR A 53 -4.12 -2.22 -18.10
C THR A 53 -3.55 -3.43 -18.82
N LEU A 54 -3.51 -4.60 -18.18
CA LEU A 54 -3.06 -5.84 -18.84
C LEU A 54 -3.94 -6.18 -20.05
N PHE A 55 -5.25 -6.15 -19.89
CA PHE A 55 -6.16 -6.56 -20.95
C PHE A 55 -6.15 -5.57 -22.12
N ASP A 56 -6.06 -4.26 -21.86
CA ASP A 56 -5.91 -3.24 -22.89
C ASP A 56 -4.61 -3.43 -23.69
N LEU A 57 -3.51 -3.80 -23.02
CA LEU A 57 -2.24 -4.10 -23.70
C LEU A 57 -2.35 -5.32 -24.61
N VAL A 58 -3.01 -6.38 -24.14
CA VAL A 58 -3.19 -7.61 -24.93
C VAL A 58 -4.15 -7.38 -26.09
N ASP A 59 -5.28 -6.72 -25.84
CA ASP A 59 -6.31 -6.44 -26.86
C ASP A 59 -5.81 -5.45 -27.94
N ALA A 60 -4.72 -4.71 -27.67
CA ALA A 60 -4.04 -3.87 -28.65
C ALA A 60 -3.06 -4.61 -29.56
N THR A 61 -2.75 -5.89 -29.29
CA THR A 61 -1.87 -6.72 -30.14
C THR A 61 -2.61 -7.29 -31.35
N GLU A 62 -1.89 -7.64 -32.42
CA GLU A 62 -2.52 -8.27 -33.60
C GLU A 62 -3.05 -9.69 -33.30
N SER A 63 -2.37 -10.43 -32.42
CA SER A 63 -2.75 -11.79 -32.03
C SER A 63 -3.88 -11.82 -31.00
N GLY A 64 -4.03 -10.76 -30.20
CA GLY A 64 -4.88 -10.78 -29.00
C GLY A 64 -4.30 -11.64 -27.88
N GLU A 65 -3.00 -11.93 -27.91
CA GLU A 65 -2.33 -12.85 -26.98
C GLU A 65 -1.17 -12.16 -26.25
N VAL A 66 -0.84 -12.62 -25.04
CA VAL A 66 0.20 -12.00 -24.19
C VAL A 66 1.59 -12.01 -24.84
N GLU A 67 1.89 -13.02 -25.67
CA GLU A 67 3.14 -13.09 -26.45
C GLU A 67 3.36 -11.83 -27.33
N GLY A 68 2.28 -11.21 -27.80
CA GLY A 68 2.35 -10.01 -28.63
C GLY A 68 2.67 -8.72 -27.86
N VAL A 69 2.65 -8.74 -26.53
CA VAL A 69 2.89 -7.56 -25.69
C VAL A 69 4.39 -7.35 -25.49
N ASP A 70 4.89 -6.13 -25.74
CA ASP A 70 6.29 -5.79 -25.44
C ASP A 70 6.55 -5.98 -23.93
N LYS A 71 7.57 -6.76 -23.56
CA LYS A 71 7.94 -7.01 -22.16
C LYS A 71 8.22 -5.72 -21.37
N LYS A 72 8.57 -4.61 -22.04
CA LYS A 72 8.71 -3.28 -21.40
C LYS A 72 7.37 -2.75 -20.88
N ASP A 73 6.26 -3.14 -21.50
CA ASP A 73 4.93 -2.71 -21.10
C ASP A 73 4.36 -3.52 -19.93
N TYR A 74 4.98 -4.64 -19.55
CA TYR A 74 4.62 -5.37 -18.32
C TYR A 74 4.74 -4.48 -17.08
N TRP A 75 5.68 -3.54 -17.09
CA TRP A 75 5.88 -2.58 -16.01
C TRP A 75 4.67 -1.66 -15.80
N LYS A 76 3.89 -1.37 -16.86
CA LYS A 76 2.63 -0.61 -16.74
C LYS A 76 1.61 -1.37 -15.87
N VAL A 77 1.58 -2.70 -15.97
CA VAL A 77 0.72 -3.57 -15.13
C VAL A 77 1.23 -3.63 -13.70
N VAL A 78 2.56 -3.79 -13.54
CA VAL A 78 3.25 -3.84 -12.23
C VAL A 78 3.02 -2.56 -11.44
N ASP A 79 3.09 -1.40 -12.08
CA ASP A 79 2.96 -0.10 -11.43
C ASP A 79 1.54 0.16 -10.90
N GLN A 80 0.52 -0.48 -11.47
CA GLN A 80 -0.86 -0.41 -10.99
C GLN A 80 -1.15 -1.32 -9.79
N CYS A 81 -0.23 -2.22 -9.42
CA CYS A 81 -0.46 -3.14 -8.30
C CYS A 81 -0.07 -2.48 -6.97
N TYR A 82 -1.05 -2.33 -6.07
CA TYR A 82 -0.88 -1.81 -4.71
C TYR A 82 -0.85 -2.89 -3.63
N LEU A 83 -0.56 -4.14 -4.00
CA LEU A 83 -0.28 -5.27 -3.08
C LEU A 83 -1.34 -5.51 -1.99
N CYS A 84 -2.63 -5.32 -2.32
CA CYS A 84 -3.74 -5.57 -1.38
C CYS A 84 -4.14 -7.04 -1.24
N ASP A 85 -3.56 -7.92 -2.05
CA ASP A 85 -3.85 -9.36 -2.10
C ASP A 85 -5.29 -9.77 -2.43
N LEU A 86 -6.21 -8.84 -2.74
CA LEU A 86 -7.61 -9.19 -2.98
C LEU A 86 -7.81 -10.18 -4.14
N CYS A 87 -7.04 -10.02 -5.22
CA CYS A 87 -7.08 -10.93 -6.37
C CYS A 87 -6.69 -12.36 -5.97
N TYR A 88 -5.64 -12.50 -5.17
CA TYR A 88 -5.19 -13.77 -4.64
C TYR A 88 -6.21 -14.35 -3.66
N MET A 89 -6.60 -13.57 -2.65
CA MET A 89 -7.33 -14.06 -1.47
C MET A 89 -8.75 -14.50 -1.81
N THR A 90 -9.39 -13.85 -2.79
CA THR A 90 -10.85 -13.97 -2.94
C THR A 90 -11.32 -14.30 -4.35
N LYS A 91 -10.51 -14.08 -5.40
CA LYS A 91 -11.00 -14.16 -6.79
C LYS A 91 -10.29 -15.19 -7.67
N CYS A 92 -8.99 -15.37 -7.49
CA CYS A 92 -8.19 -16.22 -8.39
C CYS A 92 -8.45 -17.71 -8.11
N PRO A 93 -9.06 -18.47 -9.03
CA PRO A 93 -9.29 -19.91 -8.82
C PRO A 93 -8.00 -20.75 -8.94
N TYR A 94 -6.89 -20.12 -9.34
CA TYR A 94 -5.64 -20.79 -9.70
C TYR A 94 -4.50 -20.60 -8.68
N VAL A 95 -4.83 -20.09 -7.49
CA VAL A 95 -3.92 -20.09 -6.33
C VAL A 95 -3.70 -21.53 -5.80
N PRO A 96 -2.66 -21.81 -5.02
CA PRO A 96 -2.52 -23.08 -4.29
C PRO A 96 -3.82 -23.56 -3.63
N PRO A 97 -4.13 -24.86 -3.72
CA PRO A 97 -3.29 -25.96 -4.22
C PRO A 97 -3.39 -26.19 -5.74
N HIS A 98 -3.97 -25.26 -6.51
CA HIS A 98 -4.06 -25.42 -7.96
C HIS A 98 -2.65 -25.54 -8.59
N PRO A 99 -2.41 -26.46 -9.55
CA PRO A 99 -1.07 -26.69 -10.11
C PRO A 99 -0.45 -25.49 -10.81
N TRP A 100 -1.26 -24.53 -11.25
CA TRP A 100 -0.76 -23.28 -11.84
C TRP A 100 -0.16 -22.32 -10.81
N ASN A 101 -0.44 -22.50 -9.52
CA ASN A 101 0.19 -21.77 -8.42
C ASN A 101 0.32 -20.25 -8.71
N VAL A 102 -0.79 -19.60 -9.07
CA VAL A 102 -0.77 -18.18 -9.45
C VAL A 102 -0.67 -17.34 -8.19
N ASP A 103 0.42 -16.58 -8.06
CA ASP A 103 0.62 -15.60 -7.00
C ASP A 103 0.89 -14.21 -7.57
N PHE A 104 -0.17 -13.57 -8.07
CA PHE A 104 -0.06 -12.26 -8.73
C PHE A 104 0.61 -11.21 -7.83
N PRO A 105 0.18 -10.98 -6.57
CA PRO A 105 0.82 -9.97 -5.72
C PRO A 105 2.29 -10.25 -5.42
N HIS A 106 2.67 -11.50 -5.20
CA HIS A 106 4.07 -11.87 -4.95
C HIS A 106 4.94 -11.59 -6.18
N THR A 107 4.48 -11.93 -7.39
CA THR A 107 5.22 -11.62 -8.62
C THR A 107 5.33 -10.12 -8.87
N MET A 108 4.27 -9.34 -8.56
CA MET A 108 4.36 -7.87 -8.64
C MET A 108 5.38 -7.31 -7.65
N LEU A 109 5.43 -7.85 -6.43
CA LEU A 109 6.41 -7.45 -5.42
C LEU A 109 7.84 -7.78 -5.86
N GLN A 110 8.07 -8.95 -6.47
CA GLN A 110 9.36 -9.31 -7.02
C GLN A 110 9.79 -8.33 -8.13
N ALA A 111 8.88 -8.02 -9.05
CA ALA A 111 9.15 -7.07 -10.13
C ALA A 111 9.52 -5.68 -9.58
N LYS A 112 8.74 -5.15 -8.61
CA LYS A 112 9.04 -3.87 -7.94
C LYS A 112 10.39 -3.88 -7.24
N ALA A 113 10.73 -4.96 -6.52
CA ALA A 113 12.04 -5.09 -5.88
C ALA A 113 13.20 -5.06 -6.91
N ILE A 114 13.02 -5.67 -8.09
CA ILE A 114 13.98 -5.61 -9.19
C ILE A 114 14.08 -4.18 -9.75
N LYS A 115 12.95 -3.52 -10.04
CA LYS A 115 12.87 -2.13 -10.51
C LYS A 115 13.61 -1.19 -9.56
N PHE A 116 13.37 -1.31 -8.25
CA PHE A 116 14.07 -0.54 -7.23
C PHE A 116 15.57 -0.78 -7.23
N LYS A 117 16.02 -2.05 -7.22
CA LYS A 117 17.45 -2.41 -7.21
C LYS A 117 18.20 -1.90 -8.43
N LYS A 118 17.55 -1.83 -9.59
CA LYS A 118 18.12 -1.29 -10.83
C LYS A 118 18.08 0.24 -10.92
N GLY A 119 17.49 0.92 -9.93
CA GLY A 119 17.33 2.37 -9.94
C GLY A 119 16.21 2.88 -10.85
N GLY A 120 15.28 2.02 -11.25
CA GLY A 120 14.13 2.35 -12.10
C GLY A 120 13.01 3.13 -11.39
N VAL A 121 13.17 3.41 -10.10
CA VAL A 121 12.22 4.19 -9.29
C VAL A 121 12.61 5.66 -9.29
N THR A 122 11.66 6.50 -9.67
CA THR A 122 11.78 7.95 -9.81
C THR A 122 12.03 8.66 -8.48
N GLY A 123 12.51 9.91 -8.55
CA GLY A 123 12.64 10.77 -7.37
C GLY A 123 11.29 11.05 -6.71
N GLY A 124 10.22 11.20 -7.51
CA GLY A 124 8.85 11.41 -7.03
C GLY A 124 8.33 10.22 -6.21
N GLU A 125 8.47 9.00 -6.71
CA GLU A 125 8.09 7.77 -5.99
C GLU A 125 8.86 7.62 -4.65
N LYS A 126 10.18 7.91 -4.66
CA LYS A 126 10.99 7.90 -3.42
C LYS A 126 10.54 8.96 -2.42
N PHE A 127 10.18 10.14 -2.89
CA PHE A 127 9.65 11.23 -2.07
C PHE A 127 8.30 10.82 -1.46
N LEU A 128 7.35 10.38 -2.27
CA LEU A 128 5.99 10.01 -1.84
C LEU A 128 5.99 8.84 -0.85
N SER A 129 6.84 7.84 -1.05
CA SER A 129 6.97 6.71 -0.11
C SER A 129 7.62 7.07 1.24
N SER A 130 8.17 8.28 1.39
CA SER A 130 8.90 8.70 2.60
C SER A 130 7.99 9.49 3.55
N THR A 131 6.85 8.90 3.88
CA THR A 131 5.79 9.49 4.70
C THR A 131 6.27 9.99 6.07
N ASP A 132 7.13 9.24 6.77
CA ASP A 132 7.68 9.66 8.05
C ASP A 132 8.58 10.90 7.93
N VAL A 133 9.33 11.05 6.83
CA VAL A 133 10.22 12.19 6.61
C VAL A 133 9.41 13.47 6.44
N HIS A 134 8.41 13.46 5.56
CA HIS A 134 7.59 14.64 5.30
C HIS A 134 6.59 14.90 6.44
N GLY A 135 6.12 13.84 7.12
CA GLY A 135 5.29 13.94 8.31
C GLY A 135 5.98 14.65 9.48
N GLN A 136 7.31 14.73 9.51
CA GLN A 136 8.02 15.53 10.52
C GLN A 136 7.65 17.01 10.49
N PHE A 137 7.29 17.55 9.32
CA PHE A 137 6.87 18.95 9.15
C PHE A 137 5.47 19.26 9.68
N ALA A 138 4.63 18.23 9.89
CA ALA A 138 3.36 18.39 10.60
C ALA A 138 3.63 18.91 12.02
N GLY A 139 2.68 19.62 12.63
CA GLY A 139 2.83 20.12 13.99
C GLY A 139 3.73 21.36 14.15
N ILE A 140 4.37 21.84 13.07
CA ILE A 140 5.08 23.12 13.06
C ILE A 140 4.12 24.17 12.50
N PRO A 141 3.48 25.03 13.33
CA PRO A 141 2.27 25.75 12.93
C PRO A 141 2.42 26.57 11.64
N ILE A 142 3.48 27.37 11.54
CA ILE A 142 3.72 28.22 10.36
C ILE A 142 4.03 27.37 9.12
N VAL A 143 4.89 26.36 9.24
CA VAL A 143 5.25 25.47 8.12
C VAL A 143 4.03 24.70 7.61
N THR A 144 3.23 24.16 8.54
CA THR A 144 2.00 23.42 8.22
C THR A 144 0.97 24.31 7.55
N GLN A 145 0.73 25.52 8.07
CA GLN A 145 -0.22 26.47 7.47
C GLN A 145 0.20 26.88 6.06
N VAL A 146 1.48 27.19 5.86
CA VAL A 146 2.02 27.53 4.54
C VAL A 146 1.90 26.35 3.58
N ALA A 147 2.29 25.15 4.00
CA ALA A 147 2.19 23.94 3.16
C ALA A 147 0.74 23.67 2.73
N ASN A 148 -0.21 23.73 3.66
CA ASN A 148 -1.63 23.55 3.37
C ASN A 148 -2.17 24.65 2.43
N ALA A 149 -1.77 25.91 2.64
CA ALA A 149 -2.18 27.01 1.77
C ALA A 149 -1.64 26.85 0.34
N VAL A 150 -0.35 26.51 0.19
CA VAL A 150 0.28 26.25 -1.11
C VAL A 150 -0.40 25.09 -1.82
N ASN A 151 -0.66 23.98 -1.11
CA ASN A 151 -1.33 22.79 -1.65
C ASN A 151 -2.77 23.06 -2.10
N LYS A 152 -3.39 24.18 -1.73
CA LYS A 152 -4.72 24.58 -2.21
C LYS A 152 -4.69 25.43 -3.48
N THR A 153 -3.51 25.77 -4.00
CA THR A 153 -3.37 26.63 -5.19
C THR A 153 -3.18 25.80 -6.47
N LYS A 154 -3.94 26.13 -7.52
CA LYS A 154 -3.85 25.46 -8.84
C LYS A 154 -2.42 25.45 -9.43
N PRO A 155 -1.65 26.56 -9.37
CA PRO A 155 -0.28 26.56 -9.89
C PRO A 155 0.63 25.57 -9.17
N ALA A 156 0.57 25.51 -7.83
CA ALA A 156 1.36 24.55 -7.08
C ALA A 156 0.96 23.11 -7.39
N ARG A 157 -0.34 22.83 -7.56
CA ARG A 157 -0.84 21.51 -7.95
C ARG A 157 -0.37 21.08 -9.34
N ALA A 158 -0.37 21.99 -10.32
CA ALA A 158 0.16 21.71 -11.66
C ALA A 158 1.68 21.44 -11.65
N VAL A 159 2.44 22.18 -10.83
CA VAL A 159 3.88 21.92 -10.64
C VAL A 159 4.09 20.56 -9.96
N MET A 160 3.30 20.22 -8.95
CA MET A 160 3.37 18.94 -8.25
C MET A 160 3.09 17.75 -9.18
N GLU A 161 2.06 17.84 -10.01
CA GLU A 161 1.74 16.85 -11.04
C GLU A 161 2.93 16.65 -12.00
N SER A 162 3.50 17.74 -12.49
CA SER A 162 4.62 17.70 -13.46
C SER A 162 5.91 17.13 -12.86
N LEU A 163 6.16 17.35 -11.55
CA LEU A 163 7.41 16.97 -10.90
C LEU A 163 7.36 15.57 -10.27
N ILE A 164 6.25 15.23 -9.62
CA ILE A 164 6.15 14.00 -8.80
C ILE A 164 4.92 13.15 -9.14
N GLY A 165 4.16 13.49 -10.19
CA GLY A 165 3.08 12.65 -10.72
C GLY A 165 1.80 12.60 -9.87
N VAL A 166 1.66 13.48 -8.88
CA VAL A 166 0.41 13.60 -8.12
C VAL A 166 -0.57 14.44 -8.92
N ASP A 167 -1.61 13.80 -9.43
CA ASP A 167 -2.69 14.46 -10.19
C ASP A 167 -3.14 15.75 -9.49
N LYS A 168 -3.22 16.83 -10.26
CA LYS A 168 -3.49 18.18 -9.72
C LYS A 168 -4.87 18.30 -9.07
N ASP A 169 -5.82 17.49 -9.49
CA ASP A 169 -7.21 17.45 -9.03
C ASP A 169 -7.43 16.38 -7.94
N ALA A 170 -6.41 15.54 -7.66
CA ALA A 170 -6.45 14.61 -6.53
C ALA A 170 -6.66 15.32 -5.19
N TRP A 171 -7.42 14.68 -4.30
CA TRP A 171 -7.58 15.15 -2.94
C TRP A 171 -6.28 15.00 -2.15
N LEU A 172 -5.82 16.09 -1.54
CA LEU A 172 -4.72 16.08 -0.57
C LEU A 172 -5.23 16.42 0.83
N PRO A 173 -4.96 15.57 1.83
CA PRO A 173 -5.31 15.87 3.21
C PRO A 173 -4.45 17.02 3.75
N ASP A 174 -5.06 17.91 4.53
CA ASP A 174 -4.33 18.95 5.25
C ASP A 174 -3.42 18.32 6.32
N LEU A 175 -2.24 18.90 6.53
CA LEU A 175 -1.41 18.59 7.70
C LEU A 175 -1.98 19.27 8.94
N ALA A 176 -1.92 18.58 10.08
CA ALA A 176 -2.36 19.11 11.36
C ALA A 176 -1.32 20.04 11.98
N THR A 177 -1.77 21.18 12.54
CA THR A 177 -0.91 22.15 13.24
C THR A 177 -0.40 21.64 14.59
N LYS A 178 -0.99 20.56 15.11
CA LYS A 178 -0.54 19.86 16.32
C LYS A 178 -0.63 18.34 16.09
N LYS A 179 0.49 17.63 16.30
CA LYS A 179 0.54 16.16 16.17
C LYS A 179 -0.30 15.50 17.26
N PHE A 180 -0.96 14.37 16.93
CA PHE A 180 -1.72 13.60 17.92
C PHE A 180 -0.86 13.26 19.13
N ARG A 181 0.31 12.65 18.92
CA ARG A 181 1.19 12.18 20.00
C ARG A 181 1.67 13.29 20.94
N HIS A 182 1.78 14.54 20.45
CA HIS A 182 2.15 15.69 21.27
C HIS A 182 0.94 16.27 22.03
N GLY A 183 -0.27 16.03 21.53
CA GLY A 183 -1.52 16.45 22.16
C GLY A 183 -2.17 15.39 23.05
N THR A 184 -1.70 14.15 23.02
CA THR A 184 -2.26 13.02 23.77
C THR A 184 -2.06 13.22 25.27
N PRO A 185 -3.13 13.32 26.09
CA PRO A 185 -3.02 13.26 27.54
C PRO A 185 -2.57 11.86 27.98
N LYS A 186 -2.05 11.75 29.21
CA LYS A 186 -1.84 10.44 29.82
C LYS A 186 -3.19 9.80 30.11
N SER A 187 -3.27 8.48 29.97
CA SER A 187 -4.43 7.71 30.42
C SER A 187 -4.69 7.98 31.89
N LYS A 188 -5.97 8.09 32.26
CA LYS A 188 -6.39 8.08 33.65
C LYS A 188 -6.08 6.72 34.28
N ASP A 189 -5.94 6.72 35.61
CA ASP A 189 -5.62 5.54 36.40
C ASP A 189 -6.87 4.71 36.71
N PHE A 190 -7.49 4.18 35.64
CA PHE A 190 -8.60 3.26 35.76
C PHE A 190 -8.10 1.85 36.08
N ALA A 191 -8.82 1.14 36.94
CA ALA A 191 -8.56 -0.27 37.16
C ALA A 191 -8.76 -1.06 35.86
N ILE A 192 -7.80 -1.91 35.51
CA ILE A 192 -7.89 -2.80 34.34
C ILE A 192 -8.94 -3.86 34.65
N LYS A 193 -10.00 -3.91 33.85
CA LYS A 193 -11.10 -4.88 33.95
C LYS A 193 -11.14 -5.74 32.70
N ASP A 194 -10.81 -7.02 32.81
CA ASP A 194 -10.82 -7.92 31.65
C ASP A 194 -12.23 -8.10 31.09
N GLY A 195 -12.33 -8.06 29.77
CA GLY A 195 -13.55 -8.41 29.04
C GLY A 195 -13.62 -9.91 28.76
N VAL A 196 -14.76 -10.36 28.21
CA VAL A 196 -15.00 -11.78 27.87
C VAL A 196 -13.96 -12.33 26.89
N LYS A 197 -13.43 -11.49 25.99
CA LYS A 197 -12.54 -11.90 24.90
C LYS A 197 -11.20 -11.16 24.85
N THR A 198 -11.03 -10.08 25.60
CA THR A 198 -9.87 -9.20 25.50
C THR A 198 -9.49 -8.59 26.85
N PRO A 199 -8.20 -8.35 27.10
CA PRO A 199 -7.76 -7.60 28.28
C PRO A 199 -8.36 -6.19 28.32
N GLY A 200 -8.60 -5.67 29.52
CA GLY A 200 -9.19 -4.35 29.74
C GLY A 200 -8.27 -3.15 29.49
N LYS A 201 -7.22 -3.30 28.69
CA LYS A 201 -6.20 -2.25 28.46
C LYS A 201 -5.82 -2.19 27.00
N VAL A 202 -5.73 -0.99 26.45
CA VAL A 202 -5.49 -0.76 25.01
C VAL A 202 -4.08 -0.21 24.77
N ALA A 203 -3.37 -0.76 23.78
CA ALA A 203 -2.19 -0.14 23.21
C ALA A 203 -2.58 0.63 21.95
N ILE A 204 -2.26 1.92 21.89
CA ILE A 204 -2.59 2.80 20.77
C ILE A 204 -1.36 3.00 19.90
N TYR A 205 -1.50 2.60 18.64
CA TYR A 205 -0.62 2.97 17.54
C TYR A 205 -1.34 4.10 16.79
N ALA A 206 -0.77 5.30 16.78
CA ALA A 206 -1.43 6.43 16.15
C ALA A 206 -1.49 6.25 14.64
N THR A 207 -0.52 5.57 14.03
CA THR A 207 -0.25 5.63 12.59
C THR A 207 0.20 7.03 12.15
N CYS A 208 0.81 7.11 10.97
CA CYS A 208 1.21 8.38 10.38
C CYS A 208 0.01 9.30 10.10
N TYR A 209 -1.15 8.76 9.69
CA TYR A 209 -2.28 9.59 9.28
C TYR A 209 -2.96 10.30 10.46
N VAL A 210 -3.30 9.57 11.54
CA VAL A 210 -3.85 10.21 12.75
C VAL A 210 -2.80 11.11 13.39
N ASN A 211 -1.51 10.76 13.33
CA ASN A 211 -0.48 11.60 13.93
C ASN A 211 -0.27 12.93 13.20
N TYR A 212 -0.32 12.94 11.87
CA TYR A 212 0.10 14.09 11.06
C TYR A 212 -1.03 14.84 10.35
N ASN A 213 -2.18 14.22 10.09
CA ASN A 213 -3.28 14.82 9.32
C ASN A 213 -4.56 14.93 10.16
N GLU A 214 -4.99 13.83 10.77
CA GLU A 214 -6.30 13.71 11.44
C GLU A 214 -6.18 13.36 12.94
N PRO A 215 -5.50 14.18 13.76
CA PRO A 215 -5.34 13.90 15.19
C PRO A 215 -6.65 13.89 15.96
N GLY A 216 -7.71 14.50 15.42
CA GLY A 216 -9.06 14.48 16.00
C GLY A 216 -9.59 13.06 16.19
N ILE A 217 -9.38 12.17 15.20
CA ILE A 217 -9.81 10.76 15.27
C ILE A 217 -9.19 10.07 16.50
N GLY A 218 -7.90 10.29 16.72
CA GLY A 218 -7.19 9.74 17.88
C GLY A 218 -7.74 10.32 19.18
N LEU A 219 -7.94 11.64 19.25
CA LEU A 219 -8.45 12.30 20.46
C LEU A 219 -9.87 11.84 20.82
N ASP A 220 -10.72 11.59 19.83
CA ASP A 220 -12.06 11.07 20.06
C ASP A 220 -12.03 9.61 20.54
N LEU A 221 -11.12 8.77 20.03
CA LEU A 221 -10.86 7.46 20.60
C LEU A 221 -10.48 7.55 22.10
N LEU A 222 -9.60 8.49 22.47
CA LEU A 222 -9.23 8.67 23.89
C LEU A 222 -10.42 9.04 24.76
N LYS A 223 -11.32 9.91 24.27
CA LYS A 223 -12.56 10.27 24.99
C LYS A 223 -13.48 9.06 25.17
N LEU A 224 -13.59 8.20 24.15
CA LEU A 224 -14.38 6.98 24.24
C LEU A 224 -13.80 6.00 25.25
N LEU A 225 -12.48 5.80 25.26
CA LEU A 225 -11.80 4.96 26.25
C LEU A 225 -11.97 5.51 27.66
N ASP A 226 -11.81 6.83 27.82
CA ASP A 226 -12.04 7.51 29.10
C ASP A 226 -13.47 7.36 29.61
N HIS A 227 -14.47 7.50 28.72
CA HIS A 227 -15.88 7.34 29.06
C HIS A 227 -16.21 5.92 29.54
N ASN A 228 -15.52 4.92 28.99
CA ASN A 228 -15.71 3.51 29.33
C ASN A 228 -14.76 3.01 30.42
N GLU A 229 -13.99 3.91 31.06
CA GLU A 229 -13.00 3.57 32.09
C GLU A 229 -11.94 2.56 31.60
N VAL A 230 -11.57 2.61 30.31
CA VAL A 230 -10.59 1.70 29.72
C VAL A 230 -9.22 2.39 29.68
N PRO A 231 -8.24 1.94 30.49
CA PRO A 231 -6.90 2.51 30.45
C PRO A 231 -6.19 2.20 29.13
N TYR A 232 -5.36 3.13 28.68
CA TYR A 232 -4.56 2.98 27.47
C TYR A 232 -3.09 3.32 27.66
N VAL A 233 -2.25 2.82 26.76
CA VAL A 233 -0.87 3.27 26.58
C VAL A 233 -0.70 3.73 25.15
N LEU A 234 -0.05 4.87 24.96
CA LEU A 234 0.47 5.25 23.66
C LEU A 234 1.81 4.55 23.49
N VAL A 235 1.99 3.79 22.42
CA VAL A 235 3.26 3.09 22.16
C VAL A 235 4.37 4.10 21.95
N ASP A 236 5.51 3.96 22.63
CA ASP A 236 6.58 4.96 22.70
C ASP A 236 7.17 5.34 21.33
N LYS A 237 7.30 4.36 20.45
CA LYS A 237 7.84 4.51 19.08
C LYS A 237 6.99 3.76 18.09
N GLU A 238 6.75 4.38 16.95
CA GLU A 238 6.11 3.76 15.79
C GLU A 238 6.76 4.30 14.51
N SER A 239 6.79 3.47 13.48
CA SER A 239 7.07 3.90 12.10
C SER A 239 5.74 3.95 11.34
N CYS A 240 5.62 4.80 10.33
CA CYS A 240 4.48 4.77 9.42
C CYS A 240 4.45 3.40 8.72
N CYS A 241 3.39 2.62 8.95
CA CYS A 241 3.15 1.22 8.54
C CYS A 241 4.21 0.16 8.91
N GLY A 242 5.49 0.54 9.12
CA GLY A 242 6.58 -0.38 9.43
C GLY A 242 6.90 -1.38 8.32
N MET A 243 6.25 -1.27 7.16
CA MET A 243 6.40 -2.17 6.04
C MET A 243 7.78 -1.96 5.40
N PRO A 244 8.58 -3.02 5.18
CA PRO A 244 9.80 -2.92 4.41
C PRO A 244 9.48 -2.42 3.00
N LYS A 245 10.17 -1.38 2.52
CA LYS A 245 9.99 -0.76 1.20
C LYS A 245 10.49 -1.65 0.05
N LEU A 246 9.89 -2.82 -0.13
CA LEU A 246 10.19 -3.75 -1.22
C LEU A 246 9.35 -3.46 -2.48
N GLU A 247 8.30 -2.66 -2.31
CA GLU A 247 7.26 -2.32 -3.27
C GLU A 247 7.47 -0.97 -3.98
N LEU A 248 8.62 -0.34 -3.77
CA LEU A 248 8.99 0.93 -4.38
C LEU A 248 9.17 0.82 -5.90
#